data_AF-A0A2N5FKA8-F1
#
_entry.id   AF-A0A2N5FKA8-F1
#
_cell.length_a   1.000
_cell.length_b   1.000
_cell.length_c   1.000
_cell.angle_alpha   90.00
_cell.angle_beta   90.00
_cell.angle_gamma   90.00
#
_symmetry.space_group_name_H-M   'P 1'
#
loop_
_entity.id
_entity.type
_entity.pdbx_description
1 polymer ?
#
loop_
_entity_poly.entity_id
_entity_poly.type
_entity_poly.pdbx_seq_one_letter_code
_entity_poly.pdbx_strand_id
1 'polypeptide(L)' 'MDRLIFLFLAGIIAGFALIKVAGFLGFLAFLAPFVKIVGVIAILVFSLVLILKGFKNLFHGHK' A
#
# COMPACT_ATOMS: atom_id res chain seq x y z
N MET A 1 9.01 -13.98 10.34
CA MET A 1 8.70 -13.33 9.05
C MET A 1 7.58 -12.30 9.16
N ASP A 2 7.17 -12.00 10.38
CA ASP A 2 5.91 -11.33 10.74
C ASP A 2 6.03 -9.81 10.67
N ARG A 3 7.23 -9.28 10.98
CA ARG A 3 7.54 -7.84 10.86
C ARG A 3 7.36 -7.29 9.45
N LEU A 4 7.61 -8.09 8.41
CA LEU A 4 7.45 -7.66 7.02
C LEU A 4 5.97 -7.57 6.60
N ILE A 5 5.10 -8.39 7.18
CA ILE A 5 3.65 -8.29 6.96
C ILE A 5 3.11 -6.98 7.51
N PHE A 6 3.55 -6.58 8.71
CA PHE A 6 3.22 -5.26 9.27
C PHE A 6 3.76 -4.11 8.43
N LEU A 7 4.94 -4.26 7.80
CA LEU A 7 5.49 -3.24 6.90
C LEU A 7 4.63 -3.06 5.64
N PHE A 8 4.16 -4.16 5.03
CA PHE A 8 3.27 -4.07 3.87
C PHE A 8 1.89 -3.51 4.23
N LEU A 9 1.37 -3.90 5.41
CA LEU A 9 0.12 -3.34 5.92
C LEU A 9 0.25 -1.83 6.19
N ALA A 10 1.34 -1.41 6.82
CA ALA A 10 1.66 0.01 7.02
C ALA A 10 1.81 0.75 5.69
N GLY A 11 2.39 0.11 4.67
CA GLY A 11 2.48 0.64 3.30
C GLY A 11 1.12 0.86 2.65
N ILE A 12 0.17 -0.06 2.83
CA ILE A 12 -1.22 0.10 2.36
C ILE A 12 -1.87 1.29 3.07
N ILE A 13 -1.76 1.37 4.40
CA ILE A 13 -2.33 2.46 5.20
C ILE A 13 -1.72 3.81 4.77
N ALA A 14 -0.40 3.85 4.55
CA ALA A 14 0.29 5.03 4.05
C ALA A 14 -0.20 5.45 2.66
N GLY A 15 -0.48 4.50 1.75
CA GLY A 15 -1.07 4.80 0.44
C GLY A 15 -2.45 5.45 0.54
N PHE A 16 -3.32 4.98 1.45
CA PHE A 16 -4.61 5.61 1.72
C PHE A 16 -4.46 7.00 2.35
N ALA A 17 -3.51 7.16 3.28
CA ALA A 17 -3.20 8.46 3.88
C ALA A 17 -2.70 9.47 2.84
N LEU A 18 -1.87 9.02 1.90
CA LEU A 18 -1.34 9.83 0.80
C LEU A 18 -2.46 10.32 -0.14
N ILE A 19 -3.43 9.46 -0.48
CA ILE A 19 -4.61 9.84 -1.28
C ILE A 19 -5.49 10.86 -0.55
N LYS A 20 -5.65 10.72 0.77
CA LYS A 20 -6.40 11.66 1.62
C LYS A 20 -5.73 13.04 1.64
N VAL A 21 -4.41 13.09 1.84
CA VAL A 21 -3.62 14.32 1.82
C VAL A 21 -3.67 15.00 0.46
N ALA A 22 -3.66 14.22 -0.64
CA ALA A 22 -3.76 14.77 -1.99
C ALA A 22 -5.01 15.65 -2.20
N GLY A 23 -6.09 15.40 -1.47
CA GLY A 23 -7.32 16.20 -1.52
C GLY A 23 -7.22 17.56 -0.83
N PHE A 24 -6.18 17.80 -0.02
CA PHE A 24 -6.00 19.01 0.78
C PHE A 24 -4.77 19.84 0.37
N LEU A 25 -4.18 19.53 -0.79
CA LEU A 25 -2.88 20.10 -1.19
C LEU A 25 -2.89 21.60 -1.50
N GLY A 26 -4.05 22.28 -1.55
CA GLY A 26 -4.14 23.74 -1.70
C GLY A 26 -3.27 24.29 -2.84
N PHE A 27 -2.23 25.05 -2.50
CA PHE A 27 -1.23 25.60 -3.44
C PHE A 27 -0.51 24.54 -4.29
N LEU A 28 -0.40 23.30 -3.81
CA LEU A 28 0.20 22.17 -4.51
C LEU A 28 -0.84 21.30 -5.25
N ALA A 29 -2.00 21.87 -5.61
CA ALA A 29 -3.07 21.16 -6.32
C ALA A 29 -2.63 20.56 -7.66
N PHE A 30 -1.64 21.15 -8.33
CA PHE A 30 -1.06 20.59 -9.56
C PHE A 30 -0.42 19.21 -9.36
N LEU A 31 0.10 18.92 -8.15
CA LEU A 31 0.71 17.63 -7.82
C LEU A 31 -0.31 16.59 -7.34
N ALA A 32 -1.54 17.02 -6.99
CA ALA A 32 -2.61 16.14 -6.53
C ALA A 32 -2.86 14.90 -7.43
N PRO A 33 -2.97 15.01 -8.77
CA PRO A 33 -3.14 13.83 -9.62
C PRO A 33 -1.96 12.85 -9.51
N PHE A 34 -0.74 13.36 -9.43
CA PHE A 34 0.45 12.52 -9.28
C PHE A 34 0.46 11.77 -7.94
N VAL A 35 0.18 12.49 -6.84
CA VAL A 35 0.11 11.91 -5.50
C VAL A 35 -0.98 10.84 -5.40
N LYS A 36 -2.14 11.05 -6.06
CA LYS A 36 -3.21 10.05 -6.13
C LYS A 36 -2.78 8.79 -6.88
N ILE A 37 -2.11 8.93 -8.03
CA ILE A 37 -1.62 7.80 -8.82
C ILE A 37 -0.62 6.98 -7.98
N VAL A 38 0.35 7.63 -7.35
CA VAL A 38 1.35 6.96 -6.50
C VAL A 38 0.69 6.25 -5.32
N GLY A 39 -0.28 6.88 -4.65
CA GLY A 39 -1.01 6.26 -3.55
C GLY A 39 -1.78 5.01 -3.98
N VAL A 40 -2.45 5.05 -5.14
CA VAL A 40 -3.16 3.89 -5.69
C VAL A 40 -2.20 2.75 -6.04
N ILE A 41 -1.08 3.06 -6.71
CA ILE A 41 -0.06 2.07 -7.05
C ILE A 41 0.51 1.43 -5.79
N ALA A 42 0.82 2.21 -4.76
CA ALA A 42 1.34 1.70 -3.50
C ALA A 42 0.36 0.71 -2.85
N ILE A 43 -0.94 1.05 -2.79
CA ILE A 43 -1.98 0.16 -2.26
C ILE A 43 -2.04 -1.15 -3.06
N LEU A 44 -2.08 -1.06 -4.39
CA LEU A 44 -2.20 -2.24 -5.25
C LEU A 44 -0.99 -3.17 -5.13
N VAL A 45 0.22 -2.63 -5.20
CA VAL A 45 1.46 -3.41 -5.14
C VAL A 45 1.62 -4.07 -3.78
N PHE A 46 1.44 -3.33 -2.69
CA PHE A 46 1.57 -3.91 -1.35
C PHE A 46 0.47 -4.91 -1.03
N SER A 47 -0.75 -4.69 -1.51
CA SER A 47 -1.86 -5.65 -1.39
C SER A 47 -1.57 -6.95 -2.14
N LEU A 48 -1.12 -6.87 -3.40
CA LEU A 48 -0.72 -8.04 -4.18
C LEU A 48 0.39 -8.84 -3.48
N VAL A 49 1.42 -8.16 -2.98
CA VAL A 49 2.53 -8.83 -2.26
C VAL A 49 2.04 -9.52 -1.00
N LEU A 50 1.13 -8.90 -0.24
CA LEU A 50 0.53 -9.51 0.95
C LEU A 50 -0.31 -10.75 0.60
N ILE A 51 -1.13 -10.67 -0.45
CA ILE A 51 -1.95 -11.80 -0.90
C ILE A 51 -1.04 -12.95 -1.35
N LEU A 52 -0.02 -12.69 -2.17
CA LEU A 52 0.92 -13.72 -2.62
C LEU A 52 1.71 -14.33 -1.46
N LYS A 53 2.14 -13.53 -0.48
CA LYS A 53 2.79 -14.05 0.73
C LYS A 53 1.84 -14.87 1.59
N GLY A 54 0.60 -14.42 1.75
CA GLY A 54 -0.44 -15.14 2.48
C GLY A 54 -0.75 -16.49 1.83
N PHE A 55 -0.96 -16.50 0.51
CA PHE A 55 -1.13 -17.72 -0.27
C PHE A 55 0.08 -18.65 -0.14
N LYS A 56 1.30 -18.14 -0.34
CA LYS A 56 2.50 -18.95 -0.16
C LYS A 56 2.59 -19.55 1.23
N ASN A 57 2.25 -18.80 2.28
CA ASN A 57 2.28 -19.30 3.66
C ASN A 57 1.17 -20.34 3.92
N LEU A 58 0.00 -20.17 3.31
CA LEU A 58 -1.11 -21.12 3.39
C LEU A 58 -0.78 -22.45 2.70
N PHE A 59 -0.14 -22.39 1.51
CA PHE A 59 0.17 -23.58 0.71
C PHE A 59 1.54 -24.20 0.99
N HIS A 60 2.51 -23.46 1.55
CA HIS A 60 3.76 -24.02 2.10
C HIS A 60 3.65 -24.42 3.59
N GLY A 61 2.52 -24.13 4.24
CA GLY A 61 2.28 -24.48 5.63
C GLY A 61 1.87 -25.94 5.82
N HIS A 62 2.82 -26.87 5.70
CA HIS A 62 2.90 -28.08 6.55
C HIS A 62 4.26 -28.81 6.36
N LYS A 63 5.33 -28.29 6.96
CA LYS A 63 6.43 -29.07 7.53
C LYS A 63 7.00 -28.35 8.74
#